data_AF-A0A6N8UEI4-F1
#
_entry.id   AF-A0A6N8UEI4-F1
#
_cell.length_a   1.000
_cell.length_b   1.000
_cell.length_c   1.000
_cell.angle_alpha   90.00
_cell.angle_beta   90.00
_cell.angle_gamma   90.00
#
_symmetry.space_group_name_H-M   'P 1'
#
loop_
_entity.id
_entity.type
_entity.pdbx_description
1 polymer ?
#
loop_
_entity_poly.entity_id
_entity_poly.type
_entity_poly.pdbx_seq_one_letter_code
_entity_poly.pdbx_strand_id
1 'polypeptide(L)'
;MKALILNFLLWLIAPILDYLFSIINVPIVFFNDWKKRGFKGALNGLANYFKESAVRRDIFCCAEYRTLWNATLKIKEGKKIGVNNRTLSEDVGQQDDEMTLSRTGALLNCFLFLLERNHCRKYYLKSINKNKNYEKFI
;
A
#
# COMPACT_ATOMS: atom_id res chain seq x y z
N MET A 1 14.36 -15.51 26.23
CA MET A 1 12.94 -15.35 26.62
C MET A 1 12.53 -13.90 26.84
N LYS A 2 13.23 -13.13 27.71
CA LYS A 2 12.94 -11.69 27.93
C LYS A 2 12.93 -10.84 26.65
N ALA A 3 13.93 -11.01 25.77
CA ALA A 3 14.00 -10.26 24.51
C ALA A 3 12.84 -10.57 23.54
N LEU A 4 12.38 -11.82 23.49
CA LEU A 4 11.25 -12.22 22.64
C LEU A 4 9.96 -11.58 23.12
N ILE A 5 9.70 -11.62 24.44
CA ILE A 5 8.51 -11.00 25.05
C ILE A 5 8.54 -9.49 24.83
N LEU A 6 9.68 -8.83 25.03
CA LEU A 6 9.83 -7.40 24.78
C LEU A 6 9.54 -7.04 23.31
N ASN A 7 10.16 -7.76 22.36
CA ASN A 7 9.94 -7.51 20.93
C ASN A 7 8.48 -7.75 20.51
N PHE A 8 7.84 -8.77 21.10
CA PHE A 8 6.43 -9.05 20.86
C PHE A 8 5.52 -7.92 21.39
N LEU A 9 5.80 -7.40 22.59
CA LEU A 9 5.07 -6.25 23.13
C LEU A 9 5.25 -5.00 22.27
N LEU A 10 6.47 -4.73 21.79
CA LEU A 10 6.72 -3.61 20.88
C LEU A 10 5.93 -3.75 19.57
N TRP A 11 5.93 -4.95 18.98
CA TRP A 11 5.15 -5.25 17.78
C TRP A 11 3.64 -5.06 18.00
N LEU A 12 3.13 -5.36 19.20
CA LEU A 12 1.72 -5.17 19.56
C LEU A 12 1.36 -3.69 19.80
N ILE A 13 2.23 -2.93 20.46
CA ILE A 13 1.97 -1.54 20.85
C ILE A 13 2.16 -0.57 19.67
N ALA A 14 3.13 -0.82 18.78
CA ALA A 14 3.43 0.06 17.65
C ALA A 14 2.22 0.41 16.76
N PRO A 15 1.39 -0.54 16.27
CA PRO A 15 0.22 -0.21 15.45
C PRO A 15 -0.85 0.57 16.23
N ILE A 16 -0.97 0.35 17.54
CA ILE A 16 -1.90 1.10 18.39
C ILE A 16 -1.47 2.56 18.47
N LEU A 17 -0.18 2.81 18.71
CA LEU A 17 0.38 4.17 18.74
C LEU A 17 0.23 4.86 17.38
N ASP A 18 0.54 4.16 16.28
CA ASP A 18 0.36 4.68 14.92
C ASP A 18 -1.08 5.14 14.68
N TYR A 19 -2.07 4.33 15.06
CA TYR A 19 -3.48 4.71 14.93
C TYR A 19 -3.84 5.93 15.78
N LEU A 20 -3.40 5.98 17.04
CA LEU A 20 -3.65 7.12 17.94
C LEU A 20 -3.03 8.41 17.40
N PHE A 21 -1.77 8.38 16.98
CA PHE A 21 -1.10 9.54 16.41
C PHE A 21 -1.71 9.95 15.07
N SER A 22 -2.21 9.00 14.27
CA SER A 22 -2.86 9.33 13.01
C SER A 22 -4.11 10.19 13.21
N ILE A 23 -4.92 9.91 14.24
CA ILE A 23 -6.12 10.69 14.59
C ILE A 23 -5.75 12.11 14.99
N ILE A 24 -4.67 12.27 15.77
CA ILE A 24 -4.18 13.58 16.22
C ILE A 24 -3.54 14.37 15.06
N ASN A 25 -2.87 13.69 14.13
CA ASN A 25 -2.16 14.34 13.04
C ASN A 25 -3.11 14.96 11.99
N VAL A 26 -4.23 14.31 11.70
CA VAL A 26 -5.24 14.78 10.73
C VAL A 26 -5.70 16.24 10.97
N PRO A 27 -6.17 16.64 12.17
CA PRO A 27 -6.54 18.02 12.43
C PRO A 27 -5.34 18.98 12.34
N ILE A 28 -4.15 18.56 12.78
CA ILE A 28 -2.93 19.40 12.69
C ILE A 28 -2.59 19.72 11.24
N VAL A 29 -2.60 18.71 10.36
CA VAL A 29 -2.39 18.88 8.91
C VAL A 29 -3.42 19.84 8.33
N PHE A 30 -4.70 19.65 8.68
CA PHE A 30 -5.77 20.52 8.21
C PHE A 30 -5.59 21.98 8.66
N PHE A 31 -5.32 22.24 9.94
CA PHE A 31 -5.13 23.60 10.46
C PHE A 31 -3.91 24.28 9.84
N ASN A 32 -2.82 23.55 9.65
CA ASN A 32 -1.61 24.08 9.03
C ASN A 32 -1.84 24.49 7.57
N ASP A 33 -2.58 23.68 6.80
CA ASP A 33 -2.91 24.02 5.42
C ASP A 33 -3.98 25.12 5.33
N TRP A 34 -4.94 25.17 6.26
CA TRP A 34 -5.93 26.24 6.32
C TRP A 34 -5.26 27.60 6.51
N LYS A 35 -4.33 27.71 7.47
CA LYS A 35 -3.59 28.97 7.71
C LYS A 35 -2.83 29.47 6.48
N LYS A 36 -2.36 28.56 5.61
CA LYS A 36 -1.52 28.91 4.45
C LYS A 36 -2.31 29.12 3.16
N ARG A 37 -3.38 28.36 2.94
CA ARG A 37 -4.03 28.21 1.63
C ARG A 37 -5.55 28.39 1.68
N GLY A 38 -6.12 28.73 2.84
CA GLY A 38 -7.56 28.84 3.05
C GLY A 38 -8.28 27.49 3.12
N PHE A 39 -9.58 27.51 3.38
CA PHE A 39 -10.37 26.30 3.65
C PHE A 39 -10.40 25.30 2.48
N LYS A 40 -10.64 25.76 1.25
CA LYS A 40 -10.62 24.90 0.05
C LYS A 40 -9.24 24.28 -0.20
N GLY A 41 -8.17 25.05 0.02
CA GLY A 41 -6.80 24.57 -0.06
C GLY A 41 -6.49 23.50 0.98
N ALA A 42 -7.02 23.67 2.20
CA ALA A 42 -6.88 22.69 3.28
C ALA A 42 -7.59 21.37 2.98
N LEU A 43 -8.80 21.40 2.41
CA LEU A 43 -9.50 20.18 2.01
C LEU A 43 -8.74 19.40 0.92
N ASN A 44 -8.20 20.10 -0.07
CA ASN A 44 -7.38 19.47 -1.11
C ASN A 44 -6.07 18.91 -0.56
N GLY A 45 -5.41 19.64 0.36
CA GLY A 45 -4.22 19.17 1.06
C GLY A 45 -4.51 17.91 1.88
N LEU A 46 -5.64 17.88 2.57
CA LEU A 46 -6.08 16.74 3.37
C LEU A 46 -6.40 15.51 2.51
N ALA A 47 -7.06 15.69 1.37
CA ALA A 47 -7.32 14.61 0.42
C ALA A 47 -6.02 14.00 -0.12
N ASN A 48 -5.02 14.83 -0.47
CA ASN A 48 -3.70 14.37 -0.88
C ASN A 48 -2.98 13.64 0.26
N TYR A 49 -3.03 14.17 1.49
CA TYR A 49 -2.46 13.52 2.67
C TYR A 49 -3.05 12.12 2.89
N PHE A 50 -4.36 11.96 2.82
CA PHE A 50 -5.01 10.65 2.96
C PHE A 50 -4.58 9.69 1.86
N LYS A 51 -4.54 10.16 0.60
CA LYS A 51 -4.09 9.35 -0.53
C LYS A 51 -2.66 8.86 -0.35
N GLU A 52 -1.72 9.76 -0.03
CA GLU A 52 -0.33 9.38 0.19
C GLU A 52 -0.16 8.45 1.40
N SER A 53 -0.89 8.71 2.47
CA SER A 53 -0.88 7.86 3.67
C SER A 53 -1.38 6.45 3.34
N ALA A 54 -2.47 6.33 2.58
CA ALA A 54 -3.00 5.05 2.12
C ALA A 54 -1.98 4.30 1.25
N VAL A 55 -1.31 4.98 0.32
CA VAL A 55 -0.25 4.37 -0.52
C VAL A 55 0.93 3.88 0.33
N ARG A 56 1.41 4.70 1.28
CA ARG A 56 2.50 4.29 2.17
C ARG A 56 2.12 3.08 3.03
N ARG A 57 0.89 3.06 3.55
CA ARG A 57 0.39 1.94 4.34
C ARG A 57 0.23 0.68 3.50
N ASP A 58 -0.25 0.79 2.27
CA ASP A 58 -0.33 -0.32 1.32
C ASP A 58 1.05 -0.93 1.06
N ILE A 59 2.06 -0.10 0.74
CA ILE A 59 3.46 -0.56 0.56
C ILE A 59 3.99 -1.26 1.81
N PHE A 60 3.79 -0.65 2.99
CA PHE A 60 4.22 -1.23 4.25
C PHE A 60 3.55 -2.58 4.52
N CYS A 61 2.23 -2.67 4.42
CA CYS A 61 1.47 -3.90 4.63
C CYS A 61 1.82 -4.97 3.58
N CYS A 62 2.11 -4.57 2.35
CA CYS A 62 2.57 -5.48 1.30
C CYS A 62 3.90 -6.14 1.70
N ALA A 63 4.86 -5.35 2.19
CA ALA A 63 6.16 -5.84 2.65
C ALA A 63 6.08 -6.65 3.96
N GLU A 64 5.35 -6.14 4.96
CA GLU A 64 5.22 -6.74 6.30
C GLU A 64 4.56 -8.12 6.23
N TYR A 65 3.47 -8.23 5.46
CA TYR A 65 2.72 -9.48 5.32
C TYR A 65 3.12 -10.27 4.07
N ARG A 66 4.31 -10.02 3.49
CA ARG A 66 4.78 -10.72 2.30
C ARG A 66 4.73 -12.24 2.41
N THR A 67 5.01 -12.80 3.58
CA THR A 67 4.94 -14.26 3.80
C THR A 67 3.53 -14.77 3.62
N LEU A 68 2.54 -14.07 4.18
CA LEU A 68 1.12 -14.37 4.02
C LEU A 68 0.71 -14.25 2.55
N TRP A 69 1.08 -13.15 1.89
CA TRP A 69 0.72 -12.90 0.49
C TRP A 69 1.32 -13.92 -0.47
N ASN A 70 2.59 -14.27 -0.30
CA ASN A 70 3.25 -15.28 -1.13
C ASN A 70 2.67 -16.68 -0.93
N ALA A 71 2.14 -16.98 0.26
CA ALA A 71 1.49 -18.25 0.54
C ALA A 71 0.04 -18.31 0.01
N THR A 72 -0.64 -17.17 -0.09
CA THR A 72 -2.10 -17.12 -0.32
C THR A 72 -2.50 -16.56 -1.68
N LEU A 73 -1.81 -15.57 -2.22
CA LEU A 73 -2.26 -14.78 -3.40
C LEU A 73 -1.68 -15.24 -4.73
N LYS A 74 -0.65 -16.10 -4.72
CA LYS A 74 0.02 -16.61 -5.93
C LYS A 74 0.16 -18.13 -5.91
N ILE A 75 0.35 -18.72 -7.08
CA ILE A 75 0.83 -20.10 -7.21
C ILE A 75 2.35 -20.19 -6.97
N LYS A 76 2.90 -21.40 -6.92
CA LYS A 76 4.32 -21.61 -6.59
C LYS A 76 5.24 -20.92 -7.61
N GLU A 77 4.86 -20.96 -8.88
CA GLU A 77 5.57 -20.43 -10.04
C GLU A 77 5.51 -18.89 -10.13
N GLY A 78 4.59 -18.24 -9.40
CA GLY A 78 4.43 -16.78 -9.41
C GLY A 78 5.60 -16.03 -8.77
N LYS A 79 5.84 -14.79 -9.23
CA LYS A 79 6.87 -13.90 -8.69
C LYS A 79 6.62 -13.55 -7.21
N LYS A 80 7.69 -13.20 -6.48
CA LYS A 80 7.58 -12.85 -5.06
C LYS A 80 6.81 -11.53 -4.87
N ILE A 81 5.78 -11.57 -4.02
CA ILE A 81 4.98 -10.41 -3.58
C ILE A 81 5.67 -9.72 -2.40
N GLY A 82 5.53 -8.41 -2.26
CA GLY A 82 6.06 -7.61 -1.15
C GLY A 82 7.55 -7.31 -1.30
N VAL A 83 8.03 -7.21 -2.54
CA VAL A 83 9.43 -6.92 -2.87
C VAL A 83 9.51 -5.54 -3.55
N ASN A 84 10.58 -4.78 -3.29
CA ASN A 84 10.88 -3.49 -3.95
C ASN A 84 9.94 -2.32 -3.65
N ASN A 85 9.39 -2.20 -2.43
CA ASN A 85 8.52 -1.08 -2.02
C ASN A 85 7.32 -0.85 -2.96
N ARG A 86 6.76 -1.94 -3.50
CA ARG A 86 5.56 -1.91 -4.34
C ARG A 86 4.30 -2.01 -3.50
N THR A 87 3.20 -1.52 -4.04
CA THR A 87 1.88 -1.70 -3.43
C THR A 87 1.38 -3.12 -3.66
N LEU A 88 0.46 -3.59 -2.81
CA LEU A 88 -0.16 -4.90 -3.00
C LEU A 88 -0.91 -4.97 -4.34
N SER A 89 -1.57 -3.86 -4.72
CA SER A 89 -2.28 -3.75 -6.00
C SER A 89 -1.37 -3.89 -7.22
N GLU A 90 -0.13 -3.37 -7.15
CA GLU A 90 0.86 -3.55 -8.22
C GLU A 90 1.33 -5.00 -8.34
N ASP A 91 1.55 -5.68 -7.21
CA ASP A 91 2.01 -7.07 -7.22
C ASP A 91 0.88 -8.01 -7.64
N VAL A 92 -0.35 -7.82 -7.16
CA VAL A 92 -1.53 -8.58 -7.61
C VAL A 92 -1.77 -8.36 -9.10
N GLY A 93 -1.66 -7.12 -9.58
CA GLY A 93 -1.81 -6.81 -11.01
C GLY A 93 -0.77 -7.50 -11.89
N GLN A 94 0.45 -7.67 -11.38
CA GLN A 94 1.48 -8.44 -12.08
C GLN A 94 1.15 -9.94 -12.13
N GLN A 95 0.70 -10.54 -11.03
CA GLN A 95 0.33 -11.96 -11.03
C GLN A 95 -0.86 -12.24 -11.95
N ASP A 96 -1.79 -11.29 -12.06
CA ASP A 96 -2.94 -11.36 -12.98
C ASP A 96 -2.48 -11.33 -14.45
N ASP A 97 -1.55 -10.43 -14.79
CA ASP A 97 -0.96 -10.33 -16.13
C ASP A 97 -0.12 -11.57 -16.50
N GLU A 98 0.60 -12.14 -15.53
CA GLU A 98 1.43 -13.33 -15.69
C GLU A 98 0.65 -14.65 -15.56
N MET A 99 -0.67 -14.60 -15.29
CA MET A 99 -1.53 -15.77 -15.05
C MET A 99 -1.06 -16.68 -13.90
N THR A 100 -0.39 -16.11 -12.89
CA THR A 100 0.13 -16.82 -11.71
C THR A 100 -0.64 -16.52 -10.42
N LEU A 101 -1.81 -15.89 -10.55
CA LEU A 101 -2.69 -15.54 -9.43
C LEU A 101 -3.39 -16.79 -8.87
N SER A 102 -3.43 -16.91 -7.54
CA SER A 102 -4.18 -17.99 -6.89
C SER A 102 -5.69 -17.70 -6.89
N ARG A 103 -6.52 -18.67 -6.46
CA ARG A 103 -7.97 -18.44 -6.27
C ARG A 103 -8.27 -17.32 -5.25
N THR A 104 -7.51 -17.27 -4.17
CA THR A 104 -7.64 -16.20 -3.16
C THR A 104 -7.17 -14.86 -3.72
N GLY A 105 -6.10 -14.86 -4.52
CA GLY A 105 -5.64 -13.68 -5.25
C GLY A 105 -6.68 -13.16 -6.24
N ALA A 106 -7.36 -14.06 -6.96
CA ALA A 106 -8.43 -13.70 -7.89
C ALA A 106 -9.65 -13.11 -7.16
N LEU A 107 -10.00 -13.65 -5.99
CA LEU A 107 -11.05 -13.08 -5.14
C LEU A 107 -10.69 -11.66 -4.68
N LEU A 108 -9.45 -11.44 -4.24
CA LEU A 108 -8.96 -10.13 -3.86
C LEU A 108 -8.98 -9.16 -5.06
N ASN A 109 -8.52 -9.59 -6.24
CA ASN A 109 -8.54 -8.79 -7.46
C ASN A 109 -9.99 -8.40 -7.84
N CYS A 110 -10.94 -9.33 -7.70
CA CYS A 110 -12.36 -9.07 -7.92
C CYS A 110 -12.92 -8.04 -6.93
N PHE A 111 -12.59 -8.14 -5.64
CA PHE A 111 -13.01 -7.16 -4.64
C PHE A 111 -12.46 -5.76 -4.96
N LEU A 112 -11.19 -5.66 -5.33
CA LEU A 112 -10.57 -4.39 -5.73
C LEU A 112 -11.17 -3.84 -7.04
N PHE A 113 -11.56 -4.72 -7.96
CA PHE A 113 -12.26 -4.35 -9.19
C PHE A 113 -13.64 -3.71 -8.92
N LEU A 114 -14.34 -4.13 -7.86
CA LEU A 114 -15.61 -3.53 -7.46
C LEU A 114 -15.44 -2.11 -6.90
N LEU A 115 -14.33 -1.83 -6.21
CA LEU A 115 -14.01 -0.49 -5.69
C LEU A 115 -13.58 0.48 -6.80
N GLU A 116 -12.63 0.05 -7.64
CA GLU A 116 -12.21 0.79 -8.83
C GLU A 116 -11.98 -0.20 -9.97
N ARG A 117 -12.71 -0.03 -11.09
CA ARG A 117 -12.55 -0.92 -12.24
C ARG A 117 -11.09 -0.94 -12.70
N ASN A 118 -10.55 -2.15 -12.90
CA ASN A 118 -9.17 -2.40 -13.31
C ASN A 118 -8.09 -1.78 -12.40
N HIS A 119 -8.38 -1.63 -11.10
CA HIS A 119 -7.45 -1.04 -10.13
C HIS A 119 -6.04 -1.66 -10.22
N CYS A 120 -5.90 -2.96 -9.95
CA CYS A 120 -4.59 -3.64 -9.88
C CYS A 120 -3.80 -3.51 -11.19
N ARG A 121 -4.46 -3.75 -12.33
CA ARG A 121 -3.83 -3.65 -13.65
C ARG A 121 -3.35 -2.24 -13.96
N LYS A 122 -4.13 -1.22 -13.61
CA LYS A 122 -3.77 0.20 -13.77
C LYS A 122 -2.51 0.55 -12.99
N TYR A 123 -2.40 0.08 -11.75
CA TYR A 123 -1.22 0.30 -10.92
C TYR A 123 0.01 -0.42 -11.48
N TYR A 124 -0.13 -1.67 -11.93
CA TYR A 124 0.96 -2.42 -12.57
C TYR A 124 1.46 -1.75 -13.86
N LEU A 125 0.57 -1.34 -14.76
CA LEU A 125 0.97 -0.63 -15.99
C LEU A 125 1.67 0.69 -15.69
N LYS A 126 1.24 1.41 -14.65
CA LYS A 126 1.87 2.65 -14.20
C LYS A 126 3.29 2.41 -13.69
N SER A 127 3.53 1.34 -12.94
CA SER A 127 4.87 1.01 -12.42
C SER A 127 5.83 0.62 -13.56
N ILE A 128 5.36 -0.14 -14.56
CA ILE A 128 6.14 -0.46 -15.76
C ILE A 128 6.53 0.81 -16.53
N ASN A 129 5.56 1.69 -16.79
CA ASN A 129 5.81 2.91 -17.56
C ASN A 129 6.75 3.87 -16.83
N LYS A 130 6.67 3.92 -15.50
CA LYS A 130 7.60 4.68 -14.67
C LYS A 130 9.04 4.15 -14.85
N ASN A 131 9.24 2.84 -14.80
CA ASN A 131 10.56 2.22 -14.99
C ASN A 131 11.13 2.44 -16.40
N LYS A 132 10.30 2.28 -17.45
CA LYS A 132 10.72 2.56 -18.84
C LYS A 132 11.18 4.00 -19.06
N ASN A 133 10.56 4.95 -18.37
CA ASN A 133 11.01 6.33 -18.46
C ASN A 133 12.37 6.53 -17.80
N TYR A 134 12.66 5.89 -16.66
CA TYR A 134 13.99 5.98 -16.03
C TYR A 134 15.09 5.38 -16.91
N GLU A 135 14.83 4.26 -17.58
CA GLU A 135 15.80 3.62 -18.49
C GLU A 135 16.13 4.48 -19.73
N LYS A 136 15.25 5.41 -20.13
CA LYS A 136 15.55 6.37 -21.22
C LYS A 136 16.52 7.48 -20.81
N PHE A 137 16.80 7.63 -19.50
CA PHE A 137 17.69 8.66 -18.97
C PHE A 137 19.04 8.08 -18.46
N ILE A 138 19.29 6.79 -18.70
CA ILE A 138 20.55 6.08 -18.42
C ILE A 138 21.21 5.77 -19.76
#